data_AF-A0A4Q4CQJ8-F1
#
_entry.id   AF-A0A4Q4CQJ8-F1
#
_cell.length_a   1.000
_cell.length_b   1.000
_cell.length_c   1.000
_cell.angle_alpha   90.00
_cell.angle_beta   90.00
_cell.angle_gamma   90.00
#
_symmetry.space_group_name_H-M   'P 1'
#
loop_
_entity.id
_entity.type
_entity.pdbx_description
1 polymer ?
#
loop_
_entity_poly.entity_id
_entity_poly.type
_entity_poly.pdbx_seq_one_letter_code
_entity_poly.pdbx_strand_id
1 'polypeptide(L)' 'MLERIRRAARQEQFLDVVSAEVATARFHAAIDLAPLPAEAVPLGAALGRVVAVPVAAAADAPPFDRASM' A
#
# COMPACT_ATOMS: atom_id res chain seq x y z
N MET A 1 -39.98 -24.99 -10.24
CA MET A 1 -39.00 -25.55 -9.27
C MET A 1 -37.63 -25.76 -9.92
N LEU A 2 -37.53 -26.57 -10.97
CA LEU A 2 -36.27 -26.87 -11.69
C LEU A 2 -35.53 -25.64 -12.23
N GLU A 3 -36.24 -24.63 -12.73
CA GLU A 3 -35.61 -23.38 -13.20
C GLU A 3 -34.98 -22.55 -12.08
N ARG A 4 -35.61 -22.53 -10.89
CA ARG A 4 -35.04 -21.86 -9.71
C ARG A 4 -33.75 -22.56 -9.27
N ILE A 5 -33.75 -23.90 -9.28
CA ILE A 5 -32.56 -24.72 -8.96
C ILE A 5 -31.45 -24.47 -9.99
N ARG A 6 -31.77 -24.47 -11.30
CA ARG A 6 -30.78 -24.16 -12.35
C ARG A 6 -30.24 -22.74 -12.27
N ARG A 7 -31.07 -21.76 -11.91
CA ARG A 7 -30.65 -20.36 -11.76
C ARG A 7 -29.74 -20.18 -10.55
N ALA A 8 -30.05 -20.82 -9.42
CA ALA A 8 -29.20 -20.83 -8.23
C ALA A 8 -27.84 -21.52 -8.50
N ALA A 9 -27.85 -22.70 -9.13
CA ALA A 9 -26.62 -23.41 -9.51
C ALA A 9 -25.75 -22.62 -10.50
N ARG A 10 -26.36 -21.92 -11.47
CA ARG A 10 -25.64 -20.96 -12.34
C ARG A 10 -25.06 -19.78 -11.57
N GLN A 11 -25.68 -19.36 -10.48
CA GLN A 11 -25.24 -18.22 -9.66
C GLN A 11 -24.05 -18.57 -8.77
N GLU A 12 -24.00 -19.81 -8.26
CA GLU A 12 -22.85 -20.34 -7.50
C GLU A 12 -21.62 -20.59 -8.40
N GLN A 13 -21.84 -20.79 -9.70
CA GLN A 13 -20.80 -21.07 -10.69
C GLN A 13 -20.11 -19.79 -11.25
N PHE A 14 -19.86 -18.78 -10.41
CA PHE A 14 -19.19 -17.54 -10.83
C PHE A 14 -17.91 -17.19 -10.08
N LEU A 15 -17.59 -17.87 -8.96
CA LEU A 15 -16.31 -17.67 -8.28
C LEU A 15 -15.34 -18.80 -8.64
N ASP A 16 -14.39 -18.49 -9.52
CA ASP A 16 -13.12 -19.23 -9.60
C ASP A 16 -12.37 -18.99 -8.28
N VAL A 17 -12.57 -19.87 -7.29
CA VAL A 17 -11.86 -19.83 -6.02
C VAL A 17 -10.43 -20.29 -6.27
N VAL A 18 -9.53 -19.32 -6.38
CA VAL A 18 -8.11 -19.57 -6.57
C VAL A 18 -7.35 -19.58 -5.25
N SER A 19 -6.11 -20.07 -5.27
CA SER A 19 -5.23 -19.97 -4.10
C SER A 19 -4.91 -18.52 -3.77
N ALA A 20 -4.48 -18.27 -2.52
CA ALA A 20 -4.08 -16.94 -2.07
C ALA A 20 -2.93 -16.36 -2.91
N GLU A 21 -1.99 -17.20 -3.35
CA GLU A 21 -0.86 -16.81 -4.20
C GLU A 21 -1.35 -16.36 -5.57
N VAL A 22 -2.28 -17.10 -6.18
CA VAL A 22 -2.86 -16.75 -7.48
C VAL A 22 -3.68 -15.46 -7.38
N ALA A 23 -4.48 -15.30 -6.32
CA ALA A 23 -5.23 -14.07 -6.07
C ALA A 23 -4.29 -12.87 -5.92
N THR A 24 -3.22 -13.01 -5.14
CA THR A 24 -2.22 -11.95 -4.90
C THR A 24 -1.49 -11.57 -6.18
N ALA A 25 -1.07 -12.55 -6.98
CA ALA A 25 -0.40 -12.31 -8.26
C ALA A 25 -1.33 -11.59 -9.25
N ARG A 26 -2.59 -12.04 -9.38
CA ARG A 26 -3.60 -11.38 -10.23
C ARG A 26 -3.87 -9.95 -9.77
N PHE A 27 -3.96 -9.72 -8.47
CA PHE A 27 -4.19 -8.39 -7.90
C PHE A 27 -3.02 -7.44 -8.22
N HIS A 28 -1.78 -7.84 -7.94
CA HIS A 28 -0.61 -7.02 -8.25
C HIS A 28 -0.42 -6.76 -9.75
N ALA A 29 -0.77 -7.73 -10.61
CA ALA A 29 -0.72 -7.55 -12.05
C ALA A 29 -1.80 -6.58 -12.59
N ALA A 30 -2.88 -6.37 -11.84
CA ALA A 30 -4.00 -5.53 -12.25
C ALA A 30 -3.88 -4.07 -11.79
N ILE A 31 -2.93 -3.75 -10.91
CA ILE A 31 -2.72 -2.40 -10.39
C ILE A 31 -1.33 -1.88 -10.79
N ASP A 32 -1.25 -0.59 -11.05
CA ASP A 32 0.04 0.07 -11.25
C ASP A 32 0.71 0.30 -9.89
N LEU A 33 1.86 -0.34 -9.70
CA LEU A 33 2.70 -0.21 -8.51
C LEU A 33 3.90 0.70 -8.76
N ALA A 34 3.95 1.42 -9.89
CA ALA A 34 4.95 2.43 -10.13
C ALA A 34 4.92 3.47 -8.99
N PRO A 35 6.08 3.86 -8.43
CA PRO A 35 6.13 4.91 -7.44
C PRO A 35 5.53 6.20 -8.01
N LEU A 36 4.70 6.87 -7.20
CA LEU A 36 4.20 8.19 -7.55
C LEU A 36 5.35 9.22 -7.53
N PRO A 37 5.24 10.31 -8.30
CA PRO A 37 6.19 11.41 -8.23
C PRO A 37 6.29 11.97 -6.82
N ALA A 38 7.52 12.32 -6.40
CA ALA A 38 7.74 12.98 -5.13
C ALA A 38 7.15 14.41 -5.15
N GLU A 39 6.66 14.86 -3.99
CA GLU A 39 6.26 16.24 -3.77
C GLU A 39 6.87 16.77 -2.47
N ALA A 40 7.07 18.08 -2.40
CA ALA A 40 7.45 18.76 -1.17
C ALA A 40 6.19 19.16 -0.40
N VAL A 41 6.12 18.75 0.87
CA VAL A 41 4.99 19.07 1.75
C VAL A 41 5.48 19.77 3.02
N PRO A 42 4.67 20.62 3.65
CA PRO A 42 4.97 21.14 4.98
C PRO A 42 5.09 20.01 6.01
N LEU A 43 6.00 20.15 6.99
CA LEU A 43 6.24 19.12 8.01
C LEU A 43 4.96 18.71 8.77
N GLY A 44 4.08 19.67 9.06
CA GLY A 44 2.80 19.39 9.74
C GLY A 44 1.84 18.52 8.92
N ALA A 45 2.05 18.39 7.61
CA ALA A 45 1.26 17.55 6.71
C ALA A 45 1.95 16.21 6.36
N ALA A 46 3.12 15.93 6.96
CA ALA A 46 3.92 14.75 6.62
C ALA A 46 3.45 13.45 7.30
N LEU A 47 2.58 13.53 8.33
CA LEU A 47 2.12 12.35 9.07
C LEU A 47 1.38 11.38 8.14
N GLY A 48 1.81 10.10 8.14
CA GLY A 48 1.24 9.04 7.30
C GLY A 48 1.72 9.05 5.84
N ARG A 49 2.62 9.96 5.46
CA ARG A 49 3.26 9.98 4.13
C ARG A 49 4.49 9.06 4.11
N VAL A 50 4.92 8.67 2.91
CA VAL A 50 6.16 7.91 2.69
C VAL A 50 7.26 8.87 2.23
N VAL A 51 8.43 8.75 2.86
CA VAL A 51 9.62 9.53 2.50
C VAL A 51 10.14 9.06 1.14
N ALA A 52 10.11 9.96 0.15
CA ALA A 52 10.48 9.63 -1.23
C ALA A 52 11.99 9.63 -1.50
N VAL A 53 12.77 10.35 -0.69
CA VAL A 53 14.23 10.49 -0.81
C VAL A 53 14.89 10.46 0.56
N PRO A 54 16.15 10.00 0.68
CA PRO A 54 16.87 10.03 1.95
C PRO A 54 16.90 11.43 2.57
N VAL A 55 16.71 11.52 3.90
CA VAL A 55 16.76 12.78 4.65
C VAL A 55 18.05 12.81 5.46
N ALA A 56 18.95 13.72 5.12
CA ALA A 56 20.16 13.96 5.89
C ALA A 56 19.92 14.98 6.99
N ALA A 57 20.61 14.82 8.12
CA ALA A 57 20.66 15.86 9.15
C ALA A 57 21.32 17.12 8.57
N ALA A 58 20.68 18.27 8.75
CA ALA A 58 21.22 19.55 8.25
C ALA A 58 22.31 20.13 9.16
N ALA A 59 22.39 19.66 10.41
CA ALA A 59 23.35 20.10 11.41
C ALA A 59 23.52 19.03 12.50
N ASP A 60 24.62 19.12 13.23
CA ASP A 60 24.84 18.34 14.45
C ASP A 60 23.83 18.70 15.54
N ALA A 61 23.51 17.74 16.40
CA ALA A 61 22.58 17.93 17.51
C ALA A 61 23.10 17.22 18.78
N PRO A 62 23.70 17.95 19.75
CA PRO A 62 23.92 19.40 19.76
C PRO A 62 25.07 19.84 18.83
N PRO A 63 25.06 21.08 18.31
CA PRO A 63 26.15 21.62 17.51
C PRO A 63 27.29 22.22 18.37
N PHE A 64 27.36 21.84 19.64
CA PHE A 64 28.33 22.33 20.62
C PHE A 64 28.49 21.32 21.76
N ASP A 65 29.59 21.44 22.50
CA ASP A 65 29.87 20.58 23.65
C ASP A 65 28.82 20.77 24.74
N ARG A 66 28.14 19.68 25.12
CA ARG A 66 27.14 19.69 26.19
C ARG A 66 27.47 18.65 27.24
N ALA A 67 27.71 19.09 28.47
CA ALA A 67 27.72 18.19 29.63
C ALA A 67 26.27 17.82 29.99
N SER A 68 26.04 16.53 30.27
CA SER A 68 24.78 16.03 30.84
C SER A 68 25.06 15.63 32.29
N MET A 69 24.16 16.00 33.23
CA MET A 69 24.24 15.53 34.62
C MET A 69 23.69 14.11 34.74
#